data_AF-A0A850NU99-F1
#
_entry.id   AF-A0A850NU99-F1
#
_cell.length_a   1.000
_cell.length_b   1.000
_cell.length_c   1.000
_cell.angle_alpha   90.00
_cell.angle_beta   90.00
_cell.angle_gamma   90.00
#
_symmetry.space_group_name_H-M   'P 1'
#
loop_
_entity.id
_entity.type
_entity.pdbx_description
1 polymer ?
#
loop_
_entity_poly.entity_id
_entity_poly.type
_entity_poly.pdbx_seq_one_letter_code
_entity_poly.pdbx_strand_id
1 'polypeptide(L)' 'AGLLGALVRGRSSATALTRERDALVAERRRLVHDLRGHLSPMMMVSERLATHTDPSVARLATLMLDRVERASASLRR' A
#
# COMPACT_ATOMS: atom_id res chain seq x y z
N ALA A 1 -4.48 20.55 42.99
CA ALA A 1 -3.94 19.90 41.78
C ALA A 1 -3.85 20.95 40.66
N GLY A 2 -2.66 21.48 40.38
CA GLY A 2 -2.46 22.70 39.59
C GLY A 2 -2.21 22.49 38.08
N LEU A 3 -2.08 23.62 37.37
CA LEU A 3 -1.83 23.75 35.92
C LEU A 3 -0.67 22.85 35.41
N LEU A 4 0.37 22.66 36.21
CA LEU A 4 1.49 21.75 35.93
C LEU A 4 1.05 20.29 35.69
N GLY A 5 0.07 19.80 36.46
CA GLY A 5 -0.46 18.44 36.30
C GLY A 5 -1.27 18.26 35.01
N ALA A 6 -1.99 19.30 34.58
CA ALA A 6 -2.72 19.29 33.31
C ALA A 6 -1.75 19.31 32.12
N LEU A 7 -0.66 20.09 32.22
CA LEU A 7 0.34 20.21 31.16
C LEU A 7 1.17 18.92 30.98
N VAL A 8 1.50 18.22 32.07
CA VAL A 8 2.17 16.91 32.03
C VAL A 8 1.25 15.84 31.43
N ARG A 9 -0.03 15.82 31.80
CA ARG A 9 -1.02 14.90 31.20
C ARG A 9 -1.26 15.16 29.71
N GLY A 10 -1.38 16.43 29.30
CA GLY A 10 -1.51 16.80 27.90
C GLY A 10 -0.31 16.38 27.06
N ARG A 11 0.91 16.53 27.60
CA ARG A 11 2.14 16.06 26.94
C ARG A 11 2.19 14.53 26.83
N SER A 12 1.80 13.82 27.89
CA SER A 12 1.72 12.36 27.89
C SER A 12 0.72 11.86 26.83
N SER A 13 -0.47 12.45 26.77
CA SER A 13 -1.49 12.15 25.75
C SER A 13 -1.02 12.46 24.33
N ALA A 14 -0.37 13.61 24.09
CA ALA A 14 0.18 13.95 22.78
C ALA A 14 1.26 12.96 22.33
N THR A 15 2.12 12.50 23.24
CA THR A 15 3.13 11.47 22.92
C THR A 15 2.50 10.10 22.64
N ALA A 16 1.43 9.74 23.34
CA ALA A 16 0.69 8.50 23.07
C ALA A 16 0.05 8.51 21.67
N LEU A 17 -0.65 9.59 21.32
CA LEU A 17 -1.25 9.77 19.99
C LEU A 17 -0.21 9.78 18.86
N THR A 18 0.95 10.38 19.11
CA THR A 18 2.07 10.39 18.16
C THR A 18 2.58 8.97 17.91
N ARG A 19 2.77 8.17 18.97
CA ARG A 19 3.22 6.77 18.85
C ARG A 19 2.19 5.89 18.14
N GLU A 20 0.91 6.07 18.45
CA GLU A 20 -0.17 5.32 17.80
C GLU A 20 -0.24 5.64 16.30
N ARG A 21 -0.19 6.93 15.95
CA ARG A 21 -0.08 7.36 14.54
C ARG A 21 1.14 6.74 13.86
N ASP A 22 2.31 6.77 14.50
CA ASP A 22 3.53 6.25 13.90
C ASP A 22 3.46 4.72 13.68
N ALA A 23 2.83 3.99 14.62
CA ALA A 23 2.55 2.57 14.46
C ALA A 23 1.60 2.30 13.28
N LEU A 24 0.51 3.07 13.15
CA LEU A 24 -0.42 2.95 12.04
C LEU A 24 0.24 3.27 10.68
N VAL A 25 1.12 4.27 10.64
CA VAL A 25 1.89 4.60 9.43
C VAL A 25 2.86 3.48 9.07
N ALA A 26 3.54 2.89 10.06
CA ALA A 26 4.43 1.76 9.84
C ALA A 26 3.66 0.53 9.31
N GLU A 27 2.50 0.25 9.88
CA GLU A 27 1.64 -0.87 9.45
C GLU A 27 1.11 -0.66 8.03
N ARG A 28 0.62 0.55 7.71
CA ARG A 28 0.22 0.91 6.35
C ARG A 28 1.36 0.69 5.35
N ARG A 29 2.59 1.07 5.69
CA ARG A 29 3.77 0.87 4.82
C ARG A 29 4.06 -0.60 4.58
N ARG A 30 3.94 -1.46 5.60
CA ARG A 30 4.10 -2.92 5.47
C ARG A 30 3.04 -3.51 4.56
N LEU A 31 1.76 -3.20 4.80
CA LEU A 31 0.65 -3.68 3.96
C LEU A 31 0.81 -3.28 2.49
N VAL A 32 1.23 -2.04 2.22
CA VAL A 32 1.54 -1.58 0.86
C VAL A 32 2.69 -2.36 0.23
N HIS A 33 3.74 -2.65 1.01
CA HIS A 33 4.88 -3.45 0.54
C HIS A 33 4.44 -4.87 0.17
N ASP A 34 3.70 -5.54 1.07
CA ASP A 34 3.24 -6.92 0.87
C ASP A 34 2.30 -7.03 -0.33
N LEU A 35 1.35 -6.09 -0.45
CA LEU A 35 0.44 -6.02 -1.60
C LEU A 35 1.19 -5.84 -2.93
N ARG A 36 2.24 -5.00 -2.96
CA ARG A 36 3.08 -4.89 -4.16
C ARG A 36 3.80 -6.20 -4.47
N GLY A 37 4.29 -6.90 -3.45
CA GLY A 37 4.87 -8.23 -3.59
C GLY A 37 3.89 -9.22 -4.24
N HIS A 38 2.61 -9.20 -3.86
CA HIS A 38 1.58 -10.06 -4.44
C HIS A 38 1.17 -9.67 -5.87
N LEU A 39 1.22 -8.38 -6.23
CA LEU A 39 0.88 -7.91 -7.58
C LEU A 39 2.01 -8.15 -8.60
N SER A 40 3.27 -8.22 -8.15
CA SER A 40 4.44 -8.36 -9.04
C SER A 40 4.38 -9.61 -9.93
N PRO A 41 4.05 -10.82 -9.43
CA PRO A 41 3.90 -12.01 -10.29
C PRO A 41 2.82 -11.83 -11.35
N MET A 42 1.71 -11.15 -11.03
CA MET A 42 0.64 -10.90 -12.01
C MET A 42 1.10 -9.93 -13.10
N MET A 43 1.92 -8.92 -12.78
CA MET A 43 2.54 -8.07 -13.81
C MET A 43 3.41 -8.92 -14.75
N MET A 44 4.34 -9.70 -14.19
CA MET A 44 5.27 -10.51 -14.99
C MET A 44 4.55 -11.52 -15.90
N VAL A 45 3.53 -12.20 -15.38
CA VAL A 45 2.74 -13.15 -16.17
C VAL A 45 1.95 -12.43 -17.27
N SER A 46 1.35 -11.29 -16.96
CA SER A 46 0.60 -10.50 -17.94
C SER A 46 1.53 -9.95 -19.04
N GLU A 47 2.71 -9.45 -18.70
CA GLU A 47 3.73 -9.01 -19.68
C GLU A 47 4.12 -10.15 -20.62
N ARG A 48 4.35 -11.35 -20.06
CA ARG A 48 4.68 -12.53 -20.87
C ARG A 48 3.54 -12.96 -21.79
N LEU A 49 2.29 -12.90 -21.32
CA LEU A 49 1.12 -13.30 -22.11
C LEU A 49 0.71 -12.24 -23.15
N ALA A 50 1.14 -10.99 -23.00
CA ALA A 50 0.84 -9.93 -23.96
C ALA A 50 1.46 -10.20 -25.35
N THR A 51 2.52 -11.01 -25.43
CA THR A 51 3.15 -11.44 -26.70
C THR A 51 2.69 -12.81 -27.18
N HIS A 52 1.60 -13.34 -26.62
CA HIS A 52 1.09 -14.67 -26.98
C HIS A 52 0.51 -14.69 -28.40
N THR A 53 0.71 -15.79 -29.12
CA THR A 53 0.26 -15.95 -30.52
C THR A 53 -1.26 -15.88 -30.68
N ASP A 54 -2.00 -16.38 -29.68
CA ASP A 54 -3.45 -16.22 -29.62
C ASP A 54 -3.81 -14.76 -29.24
N PRO A 55 -4.48 -14.00 -30.14
CA PRO A 55 -4.81 -12.60 -29.90
C PRO A 55 -5.82 -12.41 -28.75
N SER A 56 -6.61 -13.42 -28.40
CA SER A 56 -7.54 -13.35 -27.27
C SER A 56 -6.79 -13.38 -25.94
N VAL A 57 -5.75 -14.22 -25.85
CA VAL A 57 -4.85 -14.30 -24.69
C VAL A 57 -4.06 -13.01 -24.54
N ALA A 58 -3.49 -12.50 -25.63
CA ALA A 58 -2.76 -11.24 -25.64
C ALA A 58 -3.62 -10.06 -25.15
N ARG A 59 -4.86 -9.93 -25.67
CA ARG A 59 -5.80 -8.89 -25.22
C ARG A 59 -6.14 -8.99 -23.73
N LEU A 60 -6.42 -10.20 -23.24
CA LEU A 60 -6.70 -10.40 -21.82
C LEU A 60 -5.51 -9.99 -20.96
N ALA A 61 -4.30 -10.35 -21.38
CA ALA A 61 -3.08 -10.00 -20.69
C ALA A 61 -2.84 -8.49 -20.63
N THR A 62 -3.08 -7.75 -21.72
CA THR A 62 -3.04 -6.29 -21.72
C THR A 62 -4.05 -5.68 -20.74
N LEU A 63 -5.29 -6.19 -20.71
CA LEU A 63 -6.30 -5.72 -19.75
C LEU A 63 -5.90 -6.00 -18.29
N MET A 64 -5.27 -7.14 -18.03
CA MET A 64 -4.76 -7.49 -16.70
C MET A 64 -3.61 -6.56 -16.30
N LEU A 65 -2.65 -6.31 -17.20
CA LEU A 65 -1.54 -5.39 -16.99
C LEU A 65 -2.04 -4.00 -16.58
N ASP A 66 -2.98 -3.44 -17.36
CA ASP A 66 -3.60 -2.14 -17.10
C ASP A 66 -4.28 -2.07 -15.72
N ARG A 67 -4.88 -3.17 -15.26
CA ARG A 67 -5.53 -3.21 -13.94
C ARG A 67 -4.52 -3.30 -12.81
N VAL A 68 -3.49 -4.13 -12.97
CA VAL A 68 -2.44 -4.29 -11.95
C VAL A 68 -1.61 -3.01 -11.82
N GLU A 69 -1.36 -2.30 -12.92
CA GLU A 69 -0.65 -1.02 -12.90
C GLU A 69 -1.48 0.06 -12.20
N ARG A 70 -2.78 0.14 -12.49
CA ARG A 70 -3.70 1.04 -11.76
C ARG A 70 -3.77 0.72 -10.27
N ALA A 71 -3.84 -0.56 -9.90
CA ALA A 71 -3.83 -0.99 -8.50
C ALA A 71 -2.50 -0.66 -7.82
N SER A 72 -1.38 -0.84 -8.51
CA SER A 72 -0.05 -0.50 -7.98
C SER A 72 0.13 1.02 -7.81
N ALA A 73 -0.43 1.81 -8.71
CA ALA A 73 -0.39 3.27 -8.64
C ALA A 73 -1.28 3.83 -7.51
N SER A 74 -2.42 3.19 -7.20
CA SER A 74 -3.25 3.60 -6.06
C SER A 74 -2.54 3.36 -4.73
N LEU A 75 -1.76 2.28 -4.61
CA LEU A 75 -0.93 1.96 -3.44
C LEU A 75 0.30 2.88 -3.26
N ARG A 76 0.59 3.77 -4.21
CA ARG A 76 1.66 4.77 -4.11
C ARG A 76 1.18 6.11 -3.54
N ARG A 77 -0.13 6.37 -3.56
CA ARG A 77 -0.75 7.58 -2.99
C ARG A 77 -0.97 7.40 -1.50
#